data_AF-A0A1T4VL22-F1
#
_entry.id   AF-A0A1T4VL22-F1
#
_cell.length_a   1.000
_cell.length_b   1.000
_cell.length_c   1.000
_cell.angle_alpha   90.00
_cell.angle_beta   90.00
_cell.angle_gamma   90.00
#
_symmetry.space_group_name_H-M   'P 1'
#
loop_
_entity.id
_entity.type
_entity.pdbx_description
1 polymer ?
#
loop_
_entity_poly.entity_id
_entity_poly.type
_entity_poly.pdbx_seq_one_letter_code
_entity_poly.pdbx_strand_id
1 'polypeptide(L)'
;MKNIKSIVLMTCMVASAFLFSGKNVSAKEFKPDVIGTLSKDGDSVKVKPVNKGTSQCIKYVSSTDELMYVYTDSKNDDPLIGVFDKNGILLGSYDNMVSRDGDYLDLGNTGNTNNAGFFVKIRKGEEYYFEATLNNLSDVGEYNVHLIKTDKKPQVDVYAYNNEEGYITLPNKDIAKLGLSYDKDNYILTMNNTNIPYEIFVNADYEHLFSDGLLEIKIIGKNTITVDYFSFIISQVSIVFTGNGTLSFKKATNDYIPISVLSSEGNAYPVVFRVDGPTFDINVDTEQSPIEVEQLIMDSGKIIYSGNSHKSVIEARIISINGGEIDALSGNVFSSIFSANAIYINGGITKTSVYSNKDDTFALYETVFLGQEDIIINDGTIVVKYIDPEENVESVYVNPTFSSREEININGGNIYIIMSDKLKKYFGDKLAGIQTNTSDKKTPFISNKANIQSGSTIDISKVKCSLEYSDCVYDGKETSR
;
A
#
# COMPACT_ATOMS: atom_id res chain seq x y z
N MET A 1 38.24 34.46 -24.53
CA MET A 1 37.71 34.42 -23.14
C MET A 1 36.29 33.85 -23.14
N LYS A 2 36.18 32.53 -23.18
CA LYS A 2 34.99 31.69 -22.95
C LYS A 2 35.53 30.45 -22.24
N ASN A 3 34.80 29.89 -21.27
CA ASN A 3 35.10 28.67 -20.48
C ASN A 3 35.59 28.84 -19.03
N ILE A 4 34.92 29.65 -18.19
CA ILE A 4 35.06 29.54 -16.72
C ILE A 4 33.70 29.44 -15.98
N LYS A 5 32.55 29.69 -16.63
CA LYS A 5 31.25 29.69 -15.93
C LYS A 5 30.59 28.32 -15.70
N SER A 6 31.04 27.24 -16.36
CA SER A 6 30.41 25.92 -16.21
C SER A 6 31.02 25.05 -15.10
N ILE A 7 32.19 25.40 -14.55
CA ILE A 7 32.85 24.58 -13.53
C ILE A 7 32.41 24.96 -12.10
N VAL A 8 32.02 26.22 -11.86
CA VAL A 8 31.56 26.68 -10.54
C VAL A 8 30.12 26.23 -10.23
N LEU A 9 29.28 26.01 -11.25
CA LEU A 9 27.91 25.50 -11.03
C LEU A 9 27.88 23.99 -10.71
N MET A 10 28.89 23.23 -11.17
CA MET A 10 28.97 21.78 -10.92
C MET A 10 29.59 21.45 -9.56
N THR A 11 30.39 22.34 -8.97
CA THR A 11 30.97 22.10 -7.64
C THR A 11 30.01 22.44 -6.50
N CYS A 12 28.97 23.25 -6.72
CA CYS A 12 27.91 23.48 -5.74
C CYS A 12 26.83 22.39 -5.71
N MET A 13 26.71 21.54 -6.75
CA MET A 13 25.74 20.44 -6.78
C MET A 13 26.25 19.12 -6.20
N VAL A 14 27.57 18.97 -6.02
CA VAL A 14 28.18 17.75 -5.44
C VAL A 14 28.48 17.91 -3.95
N ALA A 15 28.49 19.15 -3.42
CA ALA A 15 28.66 19.42 -1.99
C ALA A 15 27.34 19.43 -1.20
N SER A 16 26.19 19.57 -1.85
CA SER A 16 24.86 19.45 -1.22
C SER A 16 24.36 18.01 -1.08
N ALA A 17 25.00 17.05 -1.76
CA ALA A 17 24.68 15.62 -1.65
C ALA A 17 25.39 14.91 -0.46
N PHE A 18 26.28 15.59 0.27
CA PHE A 18 27.06 14.97 1.37
C PHE A 18 27.12 15.76 2.68
N LEU A 19 26.32 16.82 2.83
CA LEU A 19 26.40 17.70 4.01
C LEU A 19 25.06 18.02 4.69
N PHE A 20 24.04 17.15 4.64
CA PHE A 20 22.95 17.19 5.63
C PHE A 20 22.41 15.79 5.97
N SER A 21 23.29 14.84 6.27
CA SER A 21 22.96 13.71 7.17
C SER A 21 22.95 14.23 8.63
N GLY A 22 22.06 15.17 8.91
CA GLY A 22 21.92 15.82 10.21
C GLY A 22 20.80 15.18 11.02
N LYS A 23 21.17 14.13 11.77
CA LYS A 23 20.54 13.59 13.00
C LYS A 23 19.03 13.80 13.18
N ASN A 24 18.33 12.66 13.10
CA ASN A 24 17.26 12.18 13.97
C ASN A 24 16.27 13.21 14.53
N VAL A 25 15.06 13.17 13.99
CA VAL A 25 13.85 13.50 14.73
C VAL A 25 13.03 12.21 14.79
N SER A 26 12.69 11.80 16.00
CA SER A 26 12.34 10.44 16.39
C SER A 26 10.98 9.99 15.87
N ALA A 27 10.93 9.33 14.71
CA ALA A 27 10.18 8.09 14.65
C ALA A 27 10.99 7.07 15.48
N LYS A 28 10.34 6.31 16.35
CA LYS A 28 11.01 5.26 17.13
C LYS A 28 11.46 4.18 16.15
N GLU A 29 12.66 4.32 15.60
CA GLU A 29 13.24 3.38 14.63
C GLU A 29 13.13 1.97 15.20
N PHE A 30 12.41 1.08 14.49
CA PHE A 30 12.29 -0.31 14.89
C PHE A 30 13.68 -0.93 14.89
N LYS A 31 14.19 -1.19 16.10
CA LYS A 31 15.53 -1.73 16.34
C LYS A 31 15.39 -3.05 17.07
N PRO A 32 14.93 -4.10 16.38
CA PRO A 32 14.91 -5.43 16.98
C PRO A 32 16.34 -5.88 17.25
N ASP A 33 16.52 -6.77 18.23
CA ASP A 33 17.80 -7.41 18.48
C ASP A 33 18.04 -8.47 17.39
N VAL A 34 18.90 -8.15 16.43
CA VAL A 34 19.14 -8.96 15.23
C VAL A 34 20.25 -9.97 15.49
N ILE A 35 19.94 -11.26 15.35
CA ILE A 35 20.89 -12.37 15.59
C ILE A 35 21.63 -12.84 14.34
N GLY A 36 21.20 -12.40 13.16
CA GLY A 36 21.81 -12.75 11.88
C GLY A 36 21.09 -12.12 10.69
N THR A 37 21.58 -12.39 9.48
CA THR A 37 20.99 -11.88 8.24
C THR A 37 20.83 -12.99 7.22
N LEU A 38 19.66 -13.07 6.59
CA LEU A 38 19.38 -13.88 5.42
C LEU A 38 19.32 -12.95 4.21
N SER A 39 20.10 -13.24 3.16
CA SER A 39 20.19 -12.36 1.99
C SER A 39 20.23 -13.09 0.66
N LYS A 40 20.85 -14.26 0.61
CA LYS A 40 21.08 -15.03 -0.61
C LYS A 40 20.88 -16.52 -0.39
N ASP A 41 20.80 -17.26 -1.49
CA ASP A 41 20.72 -18.72 -1.50
C ASP A 41 21.82 -19.37 -0.63
N GLY A 42 21.39 -20.31 0.21
CA GLY A 42 22.23 -21.05 1.14
C GLY A 42 22.53 -20.32 2.45
N ASP A 43 22.04 -19.10 2.65
CA ASP A 43 22.17 -18.42 3.94
C ASP A 43 21.37 -19.18 5.02
N SER A 44 21.92 -19.20 6.23
CA SER A 44 21.34 -19.86 7.38
C SER A 44 21.68 -19.09 8.65
N VAL A 45 20.69 -18.93 9.54
CA VAL A 45 20.86 -18.27 10.84
C VAL A 45 20.40 -19.21 11.94
N LYS A 46 21.32 -19.48 12.87
CA LYS A 46 21.04 -20.30 14.05
C LYS A 46 20.18 -19.55 15.05
N VAL A 47 19.05 -20.14 15.42
CA VAL A 47 18.15 -19.68 16.47
C VAL A 47 18.43 -20.48 17.73
N LYS A 48 18.76 -19.77 18.81
CA LYS A 48 18.94 -20.34 20.14
C LYS A 48 17.70 -20.00 20.94
N PRO A 49 16.78 -20.94 21.12
CA PRO A 49 15.60 -20.65 21.92
C PRO A 49 16.03 -20.27 23.33
N VAL A 50 15.78 -19.01 23.67
CA VAL A 50 15.84 -18.52 25.04
C VAL A 50 14.42 -18.76 25.59
N ASN A 51 14.29 -19.15 26.87
CA ASN A 51 13.04 -19.50 27.59
C ASN A 51 11.70 -18.96 27.02
N LYS A 52 10.59 -19.68 27.30
CA LYS A 52 9.20 -19.31 26.96
C LYS A 52 8.96 -17.80 26.75
N GLY A 53 8.75 -17.40 25.49
CA GLY A 53 8.35 -16.03 25.11
C GLY A 53 9.46 -15.09 24.65
N THR A 54 10.74 -15.50 24.64
CA THR A 54 11.79 -14.71 23.98
C THR A 54 11.87 -15.06 22.49
N SER A 55 11.49 -14.10 21.67
CA SER A 55 11.69 -14.14 20.23
C SER A 55 13.11 -13.71 19.85
N GLN A 56 13.59 -14.18 18.70
CA GLN A 56 14.84 -13.68 18.11
C GLN A 56 14.57 -13.18 16.70
N CYS A 57 15.08 -12.00 16.37
CA CYS A 57 14.85 -11.39 15.07
C CYS A 57 16.01 -11.66 14.12
N ILE A 58 15.67 -12.04 12.90
CA ILE A 58 16.59 -12.24 11.79
C ILE A 58 16.29 -11.16 10.77
N LYS A 59 17.31 -10.44 10.33
CA LYS A 59 17.15 -9.46 9.25
C LYS A 59 17.10 -10.20 7.91
N TYR A 60 16.10 -9.92 7.08
CA TYR A 60 16.04 -10.39 5.72
C TYR A 60 16.26 -9.21 4.76
N VAL A 61 17.21 -9.36 3.83
CA VAL A 61 17.44 -8.37 2.77
C VAL A 61 17.45 -9.09 1.44
N SER A 62 16.43 -8.88 0.61
CA SER A 62 16.33 -9.59 -0.66
C SER A 62 17.51 -9.23 -1.58
N SER A 63 18.34 -10.21 -1.97
CA SER A 63 19.43 -9.97 -2.94
C SER A 63 19.02 -10.16 -4.41
N THR A 64 17.79 -10.62 -4.65
CA THR A 64 17.27 -11.04 -5.96
C THR A 64 15.77 -10.79 -6.06
N ASP A 65 15.24 -10.61 -7.27
CA ASP A 65 13.78 -10.57 -7.50
C ASP A 65 13.18 -11.98 -7.72
N GLU A 66 14.04 -13.01 -7.65
CA GLU A 66 13.65 -14.41 -7.81
C GLU A 66 12.85 -14.93 -6.61
N LEU A 67 12.04 -15.95 -6.87
CA LEU A 67 11.33 -16.70 -5.83
C LEU A 67 12.34 -17.51 -5.00
N MET A 68 12.27 -17.35 -3.68
CA MET A 68 13.06 -18.08 -2.70
C MET A 68 12.14 -18.85 -1.75
N TYR A 69 12.71 -19.72 -0.93
CA TYR A 69 12.00 -20.48 0.09
C TYR A 69 12.71 -20.34 1.44
N VAL A 70 11.95 -19.96 2.46
CA VAL A 70 12.40 -19.87 3.85
C VAL A 70 11.87 -21.08 4.59
N TYR A 71 12.73 -21.74 5.35
CA TYR A 71 12.30 -22.86 6.21
C TYR A 71 13.12 -22.98 7.48
N THR A 72 12.57 -23.70 8.44
CA THR A 72 13.25 -24.09 9.67
C THR A 72 13.65 -25.56 9.65
N ASP A 73 14.72 -25.94 10.35
CA ASP A 73 15.20 -27.33 10.42
C ASP A 73 15.09 -27.95 11.82
N SER A 74 14.09 -27.53 12.60
CA SER A 74 13.87 -28.11 13.92
C SER A 74 13.53 -29.60 13.79
N LYS A 75 14.02 -30.38 14.76
CA LYS A 75 13.82 -31.84 14.80
C LYS A 75 12.54 -32.24 15.52
N ASN A 76 12.18 -31.50 16.57
CA ASN A 76 11.12 -31.87 17.51
C ASN A 76 10.17 -30.70 17.84
N ASP A 77 10.51 -29.47 17.46
CA ASP A 77 9.73 -28.29 17.81
C ASP A 77 8.79 -27.86 16.69
N ASP A 78 7.88 -26.95 17.04
CA ASP A 78 6.90 -26.29 16.16
C ASP A 78 7.27 -24.80 16.08
N PRO A 79 8.30 -24.45 15.28
CA PRO A 79 8.73 -23.07 15.11
C PRO A 79 7.72 -22.25 14.30
N LEU A 80 7.58 -20.98 14.67
CA LEU A 80 6.76 -19.97 13.99
C LEU A 80 7.67 -18.81 13.56
N ILE A 81 7.47 -18.32 12.34
CA ILE A 81 8.15 -17.13 11.81
C ILE A 81 7.13 -16.00 11.63
N GLY A 82 7.19 -14.97 12.47
CA GLY A 82 6.51 -13.70 12.22
C GLY A 82 7.31 -12.84 11.24
N VAL A 83 6.66 -12.17 10.30
CA VAL A 83 7.30 -11.28 9.32
C VAL A 83 6.90 -9.84 9.59
N PHE A 84 7.88 -8.99 9.81
CA PHE A 84 7.72 -7.57 10.12
C PHE A 84 8.36 -6.68 9.06
N ASP A 85 7.74 -5.54 8.79
CA ASP A 85 8.37 -4.49 7.98
C ASP A 85 9.49 -3.76 8.76
N LYS A 86 10.17 -2.82 8.09
CA LYS A 86 11.22 -1.99 8.69
C LYS A 86 10.74 -1.05 9.81
N ASN A 87 9.43 -0.88 9.97
CA ASN A 87 8.82 -0.05 11.00
C ASN A 87 8.30 -0.90 12.18
N GLY A 88 8.41 -2.22 12.10
CA GLY A 88 7.96 -3.13 13.15
C GLY A 88 6.47 -3.49 13.08
N ILE A 89 5.82 -3.29 11.93
CA ILE A 89 4.46 -3.77 11.71
C ILE A 89 4.51 -5.25 11.32
N LEU A 90 3.77 -6.08 12.06
CA LEU A 90 3.55 -7.48 11.72
C LEU A 90 2.71 -7.58 10.44
N LEU A 91 3.31 -8.13 9.39
CA LEU A 91 2.65 -8.37 8.10
C LEU A 91 1.93 -9.71 8.10
N GLY A 92 2.56 -10.76 8.62
CA GLY A 92 1.99 -12.11 8.69
C GLY A 92 2.85 -13.05 9.52
N SER A 93 2.32 -14.23 9.83
CA SER A 93 3.04 -15.24 10.62
C SER A 93 2.89 -16.61 9.95
N TYR A 94 4.00 -17.32 9.80
CA TYR A 94 4.11 -18.59 9.08
C TYR A 94 4.55 -19.69 10.06
N ASP A 95 3.70 -20.68 10.25
CA ASP A 95 3.98 -21.89 11.03
C ASP A 95 4.16 -23.10 10.09
N ASN A 96 4.04 -24.31 10.67
CA ASN A 96 3.91 -25.64 10.08
C ASN A 96 4.01 -25.71 8.54
N MET A 97 4.81 -26.65 8.03
CA MET A 97 5.02 -26.79 6.60
C MET A 97 3.68 -26.97 5.89
N VAL A 98 3.53 -26.29 4.75
CA VAL A 98 2.31 -26.32 3.94
C VAL A 98 1.85 -27.76 3.72
N SER A 99 0.61 -28.08 4.06
CA SER A 99 -0.06 -29.30 3.59
C SER A 99 -1.03 -28.97 2.47
N ARG A 100 -0.88 -29.59 1.29
CA ARG A 100 -1.91 -29.61 0.24
C ARG A 100 -2.46 -31.03 0.14
N ASP A 101 -3.75 -31.23 0.33
CA ASP A 101 -4.38 -32.56 0.26
C ASP A 101 -3.71 -33.63 1.15
N GLY A 102 -3.00 -33.18 2.21
CA GLY A 102 -2.21 -34.03 3.11
C GLY A 102 -0.71 -34.16 2.76
N ASP A 103 -0.26 -33.65 1.61
CA ASP A 103 1.16 -33.65 1.21
C ASP A 103 1.88 -32.40 1.69
N TYR A 104 2.91 -32.60 2.52
CA TYR A 104 3.73 -31.54 3.07
C TYR A 104 4.81 -31.07 2.10
N LEU A 105 4.95 -29.75 1.93
CA LEU A 105 6.02 -29.17 1.12
C LEU A 105 7.31 -29.02 1.95
N ASP A 106 8.11 -30.09 2.03
CA ASP A 106 9.42 -30.09 2.69
C ASP A 106 10.57 -29.93 1.68
N LEU A 107 10.73 -28.72 1.13
CA LEU A 107 11.82 -28.44 0.18
C LEU A 107 13.21 -28.56 0.81
N GLY A 108 13.30 -28.37 2.13
CA GLY A 108 14.53 -28.55 2.90
C GLY A 108 14.90 -30.01 3.16
N ASN A 109 14.02 -30.97 2.87
CA ASN A 109 14.14 -32.38 3.26
C ASN A 109 14.47 -32.55 4.76
N THR A 110 13.83 -31.74 5.60
CA THR A 110 13.99 -31.74 7.05
C THR A 110 13.37 -32.97 7.71
N GLY A 111 12.37 -33.57 7.09
CA GLY A 111 11.62 -34.72 7.61
C GLY A 111 10.69 -34.40 8.79
N ASN A 112 10.54 -33.11 9.16
CA ASN A 112 9.65 -32.66 10.21
C ASN A 112 8.60 -31.69 9.64
N THR A 113 7.34 -32.14 9.62
CA THR A 113 6.20 -31.38 9.08
C THR A 113 5.84 -30.15 9.92
N ASN A 114 6.31 -30.09 11.17
CA ASN A 114 6.00 -28.97 12.06
C ASN A 114 6.94 -27.78 11.86
N ASN A 115 7.93 -27.88 10.96
CA ASN A 115 8.80 -26.76 10.65
C ASN A 115 8.02 -25.64 9.95
N ALA A 116 8.28 -24.38 10.30
CA ALA A 116 7.82 -23.27 9.48
C ALA A 116 8.46 -23.34 8.09
N GLY A 117 7.66 -23.11 7.05
CA GLY A 117 8.11 -23.10 5.66
C GLY A 117 7.20 -22.26 4.76
N PHE A 118 7.78 -21.31 4.03
CA PHE A 118 7.02 -20.41 3.15
C PHE A 118 7.84 -19.91 1.96
N PHE A 119 7.15 -19.59 0.88
CA PHE A 119 7.75 -18.94 -0.28
C PHE A 119 7.95 -17.46 0.00
N VAL A 120 9.08 -16.90 -0.43
CA VAL A 120 9.33 -15.46 -0.39
C VAL A 120 9.73 -14.92 -1.76
N LYS A 121 9.01 -13.90 -2.25
CA LYS A 121 9.38 -13.16 -3.47
C LYS A 121 9.19 -11.67 -3.22
N ILE A 122 10.31 -11.00 -3.06
CA ILE A 122 10.39 -9.61 -2.61
C ILE A 122 11.38 -8.87 -3.50
N ARG A 123 11.06 -7.63 -3.86
CA ARG A 123 11.96 -6.79 -4.67
C ARG A 123 13.36 -6.71 -4.07
N LYS A 124 14.37 -6.84 -4.92
CA LYS A 124 15.77 -6.75 -4.55
C LYS A 124 16.07 -5.44 -3.80
N GLY A 125 16.72 -5.57 -2.66
CA GLY A 125 17.12 -4.48 -1.79
C GLY A 125 16.11 -4.14 -0.69
N GLU A 126 14.87 -4.65 -0.77
CA GLU A 126 13.90 -4.48 0.30
C GLU A 126 14.31 -5.28 1.55
N GLU A 127 13.91 -4.74 2.70
CA GLU A 127 14.34 -5.19 4.01
C GLU A 127 13.13 -5.50 4.90
N TYR A 128 13.19 -6.67 5.53
CA TYR A 128 12.18 -7.19 6.45
C TYR A 128 12.85 -7.85 7.66
N TYR A 129 12.06 -8.15 8.68
CA TYR A 129 12.52 -8.79 9.90
C TYR A 129 11.69 -10.05 10.17
N PHE A 130 12.37 -11.19 10.29
CA PHE A 130 11.76 -12.47 10.62
C PHE A 130 11.94 -12.73 12.11
N GLU A 131 10.84 -12.67 12.85
CA GLU A 131 10.78 -13.01 14.26
C GLU A 131 10.59 -14.52 14.40
N ALA A 132 11.64 -15.23 14.82
CA ALA A 132 11.60 -16.66 15.03
C ALA A 132 11.19 -16.98 16.49
N THR A 133 10.13 -17.79 16.64
CA THR A 133 9.55 -18.20 17.92
C THR A 133 9.21 -19.69 17.94
N LEU A 134 8.81 -20.24 19.09
CA LEU A 134 8.34 -21.63 19.24
C LEU A 134 6.91 -21.63 19.78
N ASN A 135 6.00 -22.34 19.09
CA ASN A 135 4.61 -22.52 19.52
C ASN A 135 4.47 -23.51 20.69
N ASN A 136 5.33 -24.53 20.75
CA ASN A 136 5.34 -25.56 21.80
C ASN A 136 6.71 -25.65 22.50
N LEU A 137 6.71 -25.96 23.79
CA LEU A 137 7.85 -25.74 24.71
C LEU A 137 8.37 -27.02 25.35
N SER A 138 7.97 -28.18 24.87
CA SER A 138 8.27 -29.45 25.51
C SER A 138 9.68 -29.96 25.26
N ASP A 139 10.35 -29.60 24.16
CA ASP A 139 11.68 -30.10 23.79
C ASP A 139 12.53 -29.05 23.04
N VAL A 140 12.80 -27.94 23.71
CA VAL A 140 13.46 -26.74 23.18
C VAL A 140 14.87 -27.03 22.62
N GLY A 141 14.97 -27.26 21.30
CA GLY A 141 16.24 -27.51 20.60
C GLY A 141 16.75 -26.28 19.82
N GLU A 142 18.07 -26.16 19.64
CA GLU A 142 18.60 -25.22 18.65
C GLU A 142 18.13 -25.66 17.24
N TYR A 143 17.69 -24.71 16.44
CA TYR A 143 17.36 -24.89 15.03
C TYR A 143 17.94 -23.73 14.22
N ASN A 144 17.85 -23.81 12.91
CA ASN A 144 18.27 -22.78 11.99
C ASN A 144 17.08 -22.36 11.12
N VAL A 145 17.07 -21.08 10.74
CA VAL A 145 16.24 -20.57 9.64
C VAL A 145 17.13 -20.50 8.41
N HIS A 146 16.70 -21.15 7.34
CA HIS A 146 17.42 -21.26 6.07
C HIS A 146 16.71 -20.47 4.98
N LEU A 147 17.49 -19.98 4.02
CA LEU A 147 17.01 -19.37 2.79
C LEU A 147 17.61 -20.13 1.60
N ILE A 148 16.75 -20.71 0.76
CA ILE A 148 17.19 -21.42 -0.45
C ILE A 148 16.49 -20.91 -1.69
N LYS A 149 17.16 -21.01 -2.84
CA LYS A 149 16.53 -20.88 -4.15
C LYS A 149 15.68 -22.11 -4.42
N THR A 150 14.53 -21.92 -5.06
CA THR A 150 13.63 -23.01 -5.43
C THR A 150 13.20 -22.88 -6.89
N ASP A 151 13.25 -24.00 -7.61
CA ASP A 151 12.65 -24.13 -8.94
C ASP A 151 11.18 -24.57 -8.85
N LYS A 152 10.75 -25.09 -7.68
CA LYS A 152 9.34 -25.39 -7.42
C LYS A 152 8.63 -24.08 -7.12
N LYS A 153 7.59 -23.79 -7.91
CA LYS A 153 6.82 -22.55 -7.82
C LYS A 153 5.41 -22.81 -7.30
N PRO A 154 4.80 -21.86 -6.57
CA PRO A 154 3.41 -21.98 -6.16
C PRO A 154 2.48 -21.97 -7.38
N GLN A 155 1.41 -22.76 -7.37
CA GLN A 155 0.42 -22.68 -8.44
C GLN A 155 -0.39 -21.39 -8.28
N VAL A 156 -0.37 -20.55 -9.33
CA VAL A 156 -1.16 -19.32 -9.41
C VAL A 156 -2.05 -19.43 -10.65
N ASP A 157 -3.35 -19.50 -10.41
CA ASP A 157 -4.36 -19.57 -11.45
C ASP A 157 -5.04 -18.22 -11.61
N VAL A 158 -5.16 -17.79 -12.87
CA VAL A 158 -5.87 -16.57 -13.24
C VAL A 158 -7.12 -16.97 -14.00
N TYR A 159 -8.25 -16.46 -13.56
CA TYR A 159 -9.56 -16.71 -14.16
C TYR A 159 -10.14 -15.39 -14.69
N ALA A 160 -10.83 -15.49 -15.81
CA ALA A 160 -11.76 -14.48 -16.28
C ALA A 160 -13.18 -14.95 -15.95
N TYR A 161 -13.99 -14.12 -15.30
CA TYR A 161 -15.35 -14.47 -14.88
C TYR A 161 -16.40 -13.47 -15.36
N ASN A 162 -17.55 -13.98 -15.82
CA ASN A 162 -18.78 -13.20 -15.88
C ASN A 162 -20.01 -14.11 -15.66
N ASN A 163 -21.19 -13.51 -15.48
CA ASN A 163 -22.44 -14.25 -15.22
C ASN A 163 -22.90 -15.14 -16.39
N GLU A 164 -22.46 -14.86 -17.62
CA GLU A 164 -22.92 -15.58 -18.82
C GLU A 164 -22.11 -16.85 -19.09
N GLU A 165 -20.79 -16.77 -18.92
CA GLU A 165 -19.84 -17.84 -19.27
C GLU A 165 -19.25 -18.55 -18.05
N GLY A 166 -19.38 -17.97 -16.85
CA GLY A 166 -18.76 -18.48 -15.63
C GLY A 166 -17.23 -18.29 -15.64
N TYR A 167 -16.51 -19.15 -14.90
CA TYR A 167 -15.06 -19.07 -14.78
C TYR A 167 -14.34 -19.66 -16.00
N ILE A 168 -13.46 -18.88 -16.60
CA ILE A 168 -12.56 -19.27 -17.69
C ILE A 168 -11.12 -19.18 -17.20
N THR A 169 -10.43 -20.31 -17.08
CA THR A 169 -9.01 -20.34 -16.70
C THR A 169 -8.11 -19.82 -17.83
N LEU A 170 -7.15 -18.96 -17.50
CA LEU A 170 -6.11 -18.48 -18.41
C LEU A 170 -4.87 -19.39 -18.39
N PRO A 171 -4.09 -19.47 -19.49
CA PRO A 171 -4.34 -18.83 -20.78
C PRO A 171 -5.49 -19.51 -21.53
N ASN A 172 -6.29 -18.71 -22.22
CA ASN A 172 -7.37 -19.16 -23.09
C ASN A 172 -7.23 -18.48 -24.46
N LYS A 173 -7.39 -19.25 -25.55
CA LYS A 173 -7.17 -18.75 -26.92
C LYS A 173 -8.16 -17.68 -27.35
N ASP A 174 -9.40 -17.74 -26.88
CA ASP A 174 -10.44 -16.78 -27.25
C ASP A 174 -10.26 -15.48 -26.45
N ILE A 175 -9.94 -15.59 -25.16
CA ILE A 175 -9.57 -14.44 -24.33
C ILE A 175 -8.29 -13.76 -24.83
N ALA A 176 -7.32 -14.52 -25.36
CA ALA A 176 -6.10 -13.96 -25.95
C ALA A 176 -6.37 -13.02 -27.13
N LYS A 177 -7.47 -13.21 -27.87
CA LYS A 177 -7.88 -12.31 -28.96
C LYS A 177 -8.32 -10.93 -28.45
N LEU A 178 -8.69 -10.84 -27.16
CA LEU A 178 -9.00 -9.58 -26.48
C LEU A 178 -7.74 -8.84 -25.99
N GLY A 179 -6.54 -9.35 -26.29
CA GLY A 179 -5.26 -8.76 -25.91
C GLY A 179 -4.80 -9.11 -24.48
N LEU A 180 -5.45 -10.08 -23.83
CA LEU A 180 -5.09 -10.57 -22.51
C LEU A 180 -4.26 -11.85 -22.63
N SER A 181 -3.05 -11.87 -22.10
CA SER A 181 -2.18 -13.06 -22.12
C SER A 181 -1.60 -13.34 -20.75
N TYR A 182 -1.49 -14.61 -20.38
CA TYR A 182 -0.94 -15.03 -19.10
C TYR A 182 0.25 -15.97 -19.31
N ASP A 183 1.43 -15.51 -18.92
CA ASP A 183 2.63 -16.32 -18.78
C ASP A 183 2.62 -16.99 -17.41
N LYS A 184 2.19 -18.25 -17.38
CA LYS A 184 2.11 -19.08 -16.17
C LYS A 184 3.46 -19.36 -15.54
N ASP A 185 4.52 -19.41 -16.34
CA ASP A 185 5.85 -19.76 -15.84
C ASP A 185 6.45 -18.56 -15.11
N ASN A 186 6.17 -17.34 -15.55
CA ASN A 186 6.72 -16.12 -14.94
C ASN A 186 5.73 -15.34 -14.08
N TYR A 187 4.49 -15.80 -13.98
CA TYR A 187 3.38 -15.08 -13.35
C TYR A 187 3.23 -13.66 -13.88
N ILE A 188 3.06 -13.54 -15.20
CA ILE A 188 2.85 -12.24 -15.86
C ILE A 188 1.55 -12.27 -16.65
N LEU A 189 0.54 -11.56 -16.16
CA LEU A 189 -0.68 -11.25 -16.89
C LEU A 189 -0.50 -9.94 -17.65
N THR A 190 -0.39 -10.00 -18.97
CA THR A 190 -0.27 -8.79 -19.80
C THR A 190 -1.62 -8.39 -20.36
N MET A 191 -2.00 -7.13 -20.11
CA MET A 191 -3.11 -6.42 -20.74
C MET A 191 -2.54 -5.43 -21.76
N ASN A 192 -2.76 -5.67 -23.06
CA ASN A 192 -2.29 -4.79 -24.12
C ASN A 192 -3.43 -4.34 -25.04
N ASN A 193 -3.89 -3.09 -24.87
CA ASN A 193 -5.04 -2.51 -25.57
C ASN A 193 -6.31 -3.37 -25.50
N THR A 194 -6.60 -3.88 -24.30
CA THR A 194 -7.68 -4.85 -24.09
C THR A 194 -9.04 -4.19 -23.84
N ASN A 195 -10.10 -4.91 -24.23
CA ASN A 195 -11.45 -4.65 -23.73
C ASN A 195 -12.01 -5.98 -23.20
N ILE A 196 -12.05 -6.12 -21.88
CA ILE A 196 -12.28 -7.39 -21.19
C ILE A 196 -13.69 -7.35 -20.59
N PRO A 197 -14.63 -8.18 -21.06
CA PRO A 197 -15.98 -8.25 -20.52
C PRO A 197 -16.10 -9.20 -19.31
N TYR A 198 -15.06 -9.23 -18.47
CA TYR A 198 -14.90 -10.19 -17.37
C TYR A 198 -14.21 -9.55 -16.17
N GLU A 199 -14.60 -9.95 -14.97
CA GLU A 199 -13.77 -9.80 -13.77
C GLU A 199 -12.51 -10.66 -13.92
N ILE A 200 -11.38 -10.18 -13.39
CA ILE A 200 -10.17 -10.98 -13.26
C ILE A 200 -10.05 -11.46 -11.81
N PHE A 201 -10.16 -12.78 -11.63
CA PHE A 201 -9.94 -13.43 -10.34
C PHE A 201 -8.60 -14.16 -10.34
N VAL A 202 -7.78 -13.90 -9.34
CA VAL A 202 -6.47 -14.54 -9.18
C VAL A 202 -6.46 -15.35 -7.90
N ASN A 203 -6.26 -16.64 -8.05
CA ASN A 203 -6.17 -17.62 -6.97
C ASN A 203 -4.76 -18.19 -6.88
N ALA A 204 -4.35 -18.61 -5.69
CA ALA A 204 -3.22 -19.51 -5.55
C ALA A 204 -3.56 -20.68 -4.63
N ASP A 205 -3.07 -21.86 -5.01
CA ASP A 205 -3.29 -23.10 -4.24
C ASP A 205 -2.38 -23.20 -3.00
N TYR A 206 -1.68 -22.12 -2.64
CA TYR A 206 -0.67 -22.09 -1.57
C TYR A 206 -0.88 -20.89 -0.66
N GLU A 207 -1.20 -21.16 0.61
CA GLU A 207 -1.47 -20.10 1.58
C GLU A 207 -0.15 -19.48 2.10
N HIS A 208 0.95 -20.23 2.24
CA HIS A 208 2.19 -19.75 2.87
C HIS A 208 3.11 -19.03 1.88
N LEU A 209 2.69 -17.85 1.44
CA LEU A 209 3.44 -16.96 0.56
C LEU A 209 3.66 -15.61 1.24
N PHE A 210 4.91 -15.14 1.25
CA PHE A 210 5.26 -13.77 1.56
C PHE A 210 5.76 -13.07 0.29
N SER A 211 4.97 -12.14 -0.24
CA SER A 211 5.36 -11.45 -1.47
C SER A 211 4.85 -10.02 -1.53
N ASP A 212 5.60 -9.15 -2.21
CA ASP A 212 5.21 -7.79 -2.56
C ASP A 212 4.82 -7.65 -4.05
N GLY A 213 4.63 -8.78 -4.74
CA GLY A 213 4.32 -8.86 -6.17
C GLY A 213 4.63 -10.24 -6.75
N LEU A 214 3.83 -11.25 -6.39
CA LEU A 214 4.01 -12.60 -6.95
C LEU A 214 3.60 -12.60 -8.42
N LEU A 215 2.38 -12.14 -8.69
CA LEU A 215 1.84 -11.93 -10.02
C LEU A 215 2.14 -10.50 -10.48
N GLU A 216 2.68 -10.35 -11.68
CA GLU A 216 2.73 -9.08 -12.40
C GLU A 216 1.48 -8.93 -13.26
N ILE A 217 0.74 -7.83 -13.10
CA ILE A 217 -0.25 -7.38 -14.08
C ILE A 217 0.35 -6.23 -14.88
N LYS A 218 0.79 -6.52 -16.09
CA LYS A 218 1.46 -5.58 -16.97
C LYS A 218 0.46 -4.86 -17.88
N ILE A 219 0.31 -3.56 -17.69
CA ILE A 219 -0.70 -2.73 -18.38
C ILE A 219 -0.02 -1.90 -19.47
N ILE A 220 -0.33 -2.20 -20.72
CA ILE A 220 0.23 -1.57 -21.91
C ILE A 220 -0.89 -0.96 -22.75
N GLY A 221 -0.71 0.27 -23.21
CA GLY A 221 -1.73 0.96 -24.01
C GLY A 221 -2.99 1.28 -23.21
N LYS A 222 -4.16 1.28 -23.86
CA LYS A 222 -5.44 1.62 -23.22
C LYS A 222 -6.29 0.38 -23.02
N ASN A 223 -6.52 0.01 -21.78
CA ASN A 223 -7.24 -1.20 -21.40
C ASN A 223 -8.54 -0.81 -20.70
N THR A 224 -9.58 -1.62 -20.87
CA THR A 224 -10.85 -1.45 -20.17
C THR A 224 -11.37 -2.80 -19.70
N ILE A 225 -11.80 -2.87 -18.44
CA ILE A 225 -12.61 -3.99 -17.95
C ILE A 225 -14.06 -3.50 -17.84
N THR A 226 -14.98 -4.24 -18.45
CA THR A 226 -16.42 -3.93 -18.44
C THR A 226 -17.22 -5.11 -17.92
N VAL A 227 -17.69 -5.06 -16.68
CA VAL A 227 -18.40 -6.20 -16.05
C VAL A 227 -19.40 -5.72 -15.00
N ASP A 228 -20.49 -6.46 -14.81
CA ASP A 228 -21.42 -6.30 -13.70
C ASP A 228 -21.22 -7.47 -12.71
N TYR A 229 -20.22 -7.34 -11.85
CA TYR A 229 -19.91 -8.33 -10.84
C TYR A 229 -19.27 -7.73 -9.57
N PHE A 230 -18.95 -8.59 -8.61
CA PHE A 230 -18.48 -8.23 -7.28
C PHE A 230 -17.32 -7.23 -7.32
N SER A 231 -16.30 -7.50 -8.12
CA SER A 231 -15.17 -6.61 -8.38
C SER A 231 -14.74 -6.64 -9.85
N PHE A 232 -13.76 -5.82 -10.20
CA PHE A 232 -13.14 -5.87 -11.54
C PHE A 232 -11.87 -6.70 -11.52
N ILE A 233 -11.06 -6.56 -10.46
CA ILE A 233 -9.92 -7.41 -10.18
C ILE A 233 -9.98 -7.80 -8.71
N ILE A 234 -9.96 -9.10 -8.46
CA ILE A 234 -9.94 -9.66 -7.11
C ILE A 234 -8.82 -10.69 -7.01
N SER A 235 -8.06 -10.65 -5.91
CA SER A 235 -6.88 -11.49 -5.79
C SER A 235 -6.64 -12.02 -4.38
N GLN A 236 -6.22 -13.27 -4.34
CA GLN A 236 -5.74 -13.96 -3.16
C GLN A 236 -4.20 -13.96 -3.05
N VAL A 237 -3.49 -13.33 -4.00
CA VAL A 237 -2.04 -13.21 -4.01
C VAL A 237 -1.59 -11.78 -4.20
N SER A 238 -0.38 -11.47 -3.75
CA SER A 238 0.21 -10.15 -4.00
C SER A 238 0.40 -9.89 -5.49
N ILE A 239 -0.06 -8.73 -5.94
CA ILE A 239 0.01 -8.26 -7.33
C ILE A 239 0.94 -7.04 -7.40
N VAL A 240 1.82 -7.04 -8.40
CA VAL A 240 2.48 -5.81 -8.87
C VAL A 240 1.89 -5.38 -10.20
N PHE A 241 1.31 -4.17 -10.23
CA PHE A 241 0.81 -3.54 -11.44
C PHE A 241 1.93 -2.71 -12.07
N THR A 242 2.32 -3.06 -13.28
CA THR A 242 3.44 -2.44 -14.00
C THR A 242 3.01 -1.89 -15.35
N GLY A 243 3.94 -1.21 -16.01
CA GLY A 243 3.74 -0.64 -17.34
C GLY A 243 3.33 0.82 -17.28
N ASN A 244 3.07 1.41 -18.44
CA ASN A 244 2.76 2.83 -18.58
C ASN A 244 1.39 3.05 -19.26
N GLY A 245 0.59 1.99 -19.36
CA GLY A 245 -0.74 2.04 -19.91
C GLY A 245 -1.77 2.58 -18.93
N THR A 246 -3.00 2.67 -19.42
CA THR A 246 -4.19 3.00 -18.63
C THR A 246 -5.07 1.77 -18.53
N LEU A 247 -5.61 1.54 -17.34
CA LEU A 247 -6.67 0.57 -17.07
C LEU A 247 -7.89 1.32 -16.56
N SER A 248 -8.98 1.27 -17.33
CA SER A 248 -10.25 1.91 -17.00
C SER A 248 -11.30 0.87 -16.63
N PHE A 249 -12.22 1.23 -15.76
CA PHE A 249 -13.25 0.32 -15.26
C PHE A 249 -14.63 0.85 -15.63
N LYS A 250 -15.51 -0.03 -16.12
CA LYS A 250 -16.86 0.33 -16.56
C LYS A 250 -17.88 -0.73 -16.15
N LYS A 251 -19.05 -0.26 -15.74
CA LYS A 251 -20.21 -1.14 -15.54
C LYS A 251 -20.73 -1.58 -16.91
N ALA A 252 -21.18 -2.83 -17.04
CA ALA A 252 -21.89 -3.26 -18.24
C ALA A 252 -23.32 -2.69 -18.25
N THR A 253 -23.93 -2.52 -17.08
CA THR A 253 -25.25 -1.91 -16.88
C THR A 253 -25.16 -0.68 -15.99
N ASN A 254 -25.87 0.40 -16.34
CA ASN A 254 -25.77 1.69 -15.64
C ASN A 254 -26.16 1.63 -14.15
N ASP A 255 -27.16 0.82 -13.81
CA ASP A 255 -27.73 0.74 -12.46
C ASP A 255 -27.00 -0.27 -11.56
N TYR A 256 -26.05 -1.03 -12.10
CA TYR A 256 -25.23 -1.94 -11.30
C TYR A 256 -24.27 -1.13 -10.42
N ILE A 257 -24.03 -1.58 -9.19
CA ILE A 257 -23.03 -1.00 -8.29
C ILE A 257 -22.13 -2.15 -7.82
N PRO A 258 -20.88 -2.24 -8.30
CA PRO A 258 -19.92 -3.22 -7.81
C PRO A 258 -19.59 -2.96 -6.34
N ILE A 259 -19.11 -3.99 -5.63
CA ILE A 259 -18.68 -3.82 -4.23
C ILE A 259 -17.41 -2.98 -4.18
N SER A 260 -16.40 -3.36 -4.97
CA SER A 260 -15.10 -2.68 -5.07
C SER A 260 -14.59 -2.77 -6.52
N VAL A 261 -13.51 -2.06 -6.85
CA VAL A 261 -12.87 -2.17 -8.18
C VAL A 261 -11.67 -3.09 -8.11
N LEU A 262 -10.78 -2.81 -7.17
CA LEU A 262 -9.65 -3.65 -6.82
C LEU A 262 -9.89 -4.20 -5.42
N SER A 263 -9.90 -5.52 -5.28
CA SER A 263 -10.10 -6.17 -3.99
C SER A 263 -9.04 -7.23 -3.74
N SER A 264 -8.62 -7.39 -2.49
CA SER A 264 -7.96 -8.62 -2.05
C SER A 264 -8.92 -9.47 -1.22
N GLU A 265 -8.97 -10.77 -1.49
CA GLU A 265 -9.69 -11.69 -0.61
C GLU A 265 -8.81 -12.16 0.54
N GLY A 266 -9.42 -12.22 1.72
CA GLY A 266 -8.76 -12.59 2.97
C GLY A 266 -8.20 -14.00 2.90
N ASN A 267 -6.89 -14.08 2.70
CA ASN A 267 -6.09 -15.22 3.09
C ASN A 267 -5.55 -15.01 4.51
N ALA A 268 -5.07 -16.07 5.15
CA ALA A 268 -4.39 -15.98 6.45
C ALA A 268 -3.10 -15.12 6.41
N TYR A 269 -2.71 -14.63 5.23
CA TYR A 269 -1.45 -13.97 4.94
C TYR A 269 -1.66 -12.66 4.18
N PRO A 270 -0.77 -11.67 4.36
CA PRO A 270 -0.95 -10.33 3.80
C PRO A 270 -0.84 -10.35 2.26
N VAL A 271 -1.89 -9.86 1.60
CA VAL A 271 -1.91 -9.63 0.16
C VAL A 271 -1.52 -8.19 -0.15
N VAL A 272 -0.44 -8.01 -0.92
CA VAL A 272 0.09 -6.69 -1.28
C VAL A 272 -0.29 -6.34 -2.71
N PHE A 273 -0.94 -5.20 -2.90
CA PHE A 273 -1.11 -4.60 -4.22
C PHE A 273 -0.09 -3.47 -4.35
N ARG A 274 0.88 -3.64 -5.26
CA ARG A 274 1.88 -2.64 -5.58
C ARG A 274 1.58 -1.99 -6.92
N VAL A 275 1.61 -0.66 -6.99
CA VAL A 275 1.44 0.11 -8.24
C VAL A 275 2.77 0.77 -8.59
N ASP A 276 3.32 0.38 -9.74
CA ASP A 276 4.57 0.91 -10.29
C ASP A 276 4.43 1.24 -11.78
N GLY A 277 3.76 2.37 -12.04
CA GLY A 277 3.75 3.02 -13.34
C GLY A 277 2.38 3.23 -14.01
N PRO A 278 1.41 2.30 -13.95
CA PRO A 278 0.21 2.44 -14.76
C PRO A 278 -0.74 3.52 -14.23
N THR A 279 -1.70 3.89 -15.07
CA THR A 279 -2.82 4.74 -14.66
C THR A 279 -4.07 3.89 -14.42
N PHE A 280 -4.67 3.99 -13.25
CA PHE A 280 -6.02 3.48 -12.98
C PHE A 280 -7.03 4.62 -13.14
N ASP A 281 -7.98 4.45 -14.04
CA ASP A 281 -9.08 5.39 -14.28
C ASP A 281 -10.38 4.80 -13.73
N ILE A 282 -10.70 5.17 -12.49
CA ILE A 282 -11.80 4.63 -11.70
C ILE A 282 -12.96 5.64 -11.75
N ASN A 283 -13.81 5.46 -12.76
CA ASN A 283 -15.03 6.25 -12.94
C ASN A 283 -16.28 5.37 -12.76
N VAL A 284 -16.36 4.72 -11.60
CA VAL A 284 -17.47 3.87 -11.20
C VAL A 284 -17.82 4.14 -9.74
N ASP A 285 -19.11 4.10 -9.43
CA ASP A 285 -19.61 4.10 -8.05
C ASP A 285 -19.44 2.69 -7.46
N THR A 286 -19.21 2.61 -6.16
CA THR A 286 -19.00 1.34 -5.45
C THR A 286 -19.82 1.30 -4.16
N GLU A 287 -20.25 0.10 -3.75
CA GLU A 287 -20.92 -0.08 -2.45
C GLU A 287 -19.94 0.12 -1.29
N GLN A 288 -18.67 -0.25 -1.50
CA GLN A 288 -17.58 -0.12 -0.55
C GLN A 288 -16.47 0.80 -1.10
N SER A 289 -15.25 0.66 -0.59
CA SER A 289 -14.09 1.42 -1.04
C SER A 289 -13.65 0.91 -2.42
N PRO A 290 -13.48 1.78 -3.45
CA PRO A 290 -13.06 1.35 -4.78
C PRO A 290 -11.78 0.52 -4.80
N ILE A 291 -10.85 0.79 -3.89
CA ILE A 291 -9.69 -0.05 -3.64
C ILE A 291 -9.79 -0.53 -2.20
N GLU A 292 -9.97 -1.84 -2.03
CA GLU A 292 -10.12 -2.49 -0.72
C GLU A 292 -9.15 -3.68 -0.64
N VAL A 293 -7.98 -3.47 -0.05
CA VAL A 293 -6.87 -4.44 -0.10
C VAL A 293 -6.20 -4.59 1.26
N GLU A 294 -5.53 -5.71 1.54
CA GLU A 294 -4.77 -5.83 2.79
C GLU A 294 -3.62 -4.80 2.87
N GLN A 295 -2.82 -4.67 1.82
CA GLN A 295 -1.77 -3.65 1.75
C GLN A 295 -1.71 -3.00 0.38
N LEU A 296 -1.61 -1.67 0.35
CA LEU A 296 -1.34 -0.91 -0.87
C LEU A 296 0.04 -0.24 -0.79
N ILE A 297 0.87 -0.46 -1.80
CA ILE A 297 2.13 0.25 -1.99
C ILE A 297 2.09 0.97 -3.34
N MET A 298 2.28 2.28 -3.36
CA MET A 298 2.35 3.06 -4.60
C MET A 298 3.72 3.70 -4.73
N ASP A 299 4.54 3.13 -5.63
CA ASP A 299 5.87 3.66 -5.93
C ASP A 299 5.83 4.69 -7.05
N SER A 300 4.95 4.49 -8.02
CA SER A 300 4.74 5.40 -9.15
C SER A 300 3.36 5.18 -9.79
N GLY A 301 3.07 5.84 -10.90
CA GLY A 301 1.79 5.73 -11.62
C GLY A 301 0.75 6.75 -11.15
N LYS A 302 -0.51 6.52 -11.56
CA LYS A 302 -1.61 7.45 -11.27
C LYS A 302 -2.91 6.74 -10.96
N ILE A 303 -3.62 7.14 -9.91
CA ILE A 303 -4.99 6.70 -9.62
C ILE A 303 -5.90 7.91 -9.79
N ILE A 304 -6.84 7.84 -10.73
CA ILE A 304 -7.87 8.85 -10.96
C ILE A 304 -9.19 8.30 -10.45
N TYR A 305 -9.83 9.02 -9.54
CA TYR A 305 -11.14 8.67 -9.03
C TYR A 305 -12.15 9.79 -9.31
N SER A 306 -13.25 9.44 -9.97
CA SER A 306 -14.35 10.36 -10.28
C SER A 306 -15.74 9.80 -9.99
N GLY A 307 -15.84 8.64 -9.33
CA GLY A 307 -17.12 8.08 -8.88
C GLY A 307 -17.63 8.67 -7.57
N ASN A 308 -18.66 8.03 -7.00
CA ASN A 308 -19.18 8.28 -5.66
C ASN A 308 -18.77 7.15 -4.70
N SER A 309 -18.18 7.49 -3.56
CA SER A 309 -17.86 6.54 -2.48
C SER A 309 -18.41 7.07 -1.17
N HIS A 310 -19.31 6.28 -0.57
CA HIS A 310 -19.80 6.52 0.79
C HIS A 310 -18.83 6.00 1.86
N LYS A 311 -17.82 5.22 1.45
CA LYS A 311 -16.69 4.78 2.28
C LYS A 311 -15.43 5.56 1.87
N SER A 312 -14.27 4.96 2.09
CA SER A 312 -12.99 5.53 1.69
C SER A 312 -12.77 5.35 0.18
N VAL A 313 -11.86 6.11 -0.44
CA VAL A 313 -11.44 5.79 -1.82
C VAL A 313 -10.50 4.58 -1.81
N ILE A 314 -9.60 4.56 -0.83
CA ILE A 314 -8.68 3.45 -0.57
C ILE A 314 -8.84 3.02 0.89
N GLU A 315 -9.11 1.75 1.07
CA GLU A 315 -9.17 1.08 2.38
C GLU A 315 -8.17 -0.06 2.39
N ALA A 316 -7.29 -0.07 3.39
CA ALA A 316 -6.34 -1.14 3.56
C ALA A 316 -5.89 -1.33 5.00
N ARG A 317 -5.18 -2.40 5.34
CA ARG A 317 -4.48 -2.47 6.63
C ARG A 317 -3.27 -1.53 6.64
N ILE A 318 -2.51 -1.49 5.54
CA ILE A 318 -1.35 -0.60 5.38
C ILE A 318 -1.44 0.12 4.04
N ILE A 319 -1.24 1.43 4.06
CA ILE A 319 -1.08 2.25 2.85
C ILE A 319 0.29 2.90 2.87
N SER A 320 1.10 2.68 1.83
CA SER A 320 2.41 3.29 1.66
C SER A 320 2.50 4.00 0.30
N ILE A 321 2.57 5.33 0.32
CA ILE A 321 2.71 6.17 -0.87
C ILE A 321 4.13 6.70 -0.93
N ASN A 322 4.95 6.12 -1.80
CA ASN A 322 6.32 6.55 -2.03
C ASN A 322 6.40 7.53 -3.22
N GLY A 323 5.50 7.42 -4.19
CA GLY A 323 5.48 8.29 -5.37
C GLY A 323 4.17 8.21 -6.16
N GLY A 324 4.16 8.83 -7.34
CA GLY A 324 2.99 8.88 -8.22
C GLY A 324 1.93 9.91 -7.81
N GLU A 325 0.73 9.80 -8.40
CA GLU A 325 -0.38 10.74 -8.19
C GLU A 325 -1.70 10.03 -7.89
N ILE A 326 -2.39 10.45 -6.83
CA ILE A 326 -3.78 10.07 -6.54
C ILE A 326 -4.61 11.34 -6.72
N ASP A 327 -5.49 11.33 -7.72
CA ASP A 327 -6.36 12.45 -8.08
C ASP A 327 -7.83 12.05 -7.93
N ALA A 328 -8.42 12.49 -6.82
CA ALA A 328 -9.82 12.31 -6.48
C ALA A 328 -10.56 13.67 -6.38
N LEU A 329 -10.10 14.69 -7.11
CA LEU A 329 -10.74 16.02 -7.07
C LEU A 329 -12.15 16.04 -7.66
N SER A 330 -12.39 15.17 -8.64
CA SER A 330 -13.66 15.07 -9.36
C SER A 330 -14.61 14.03 -8.76
N GLY A 331 -14.13 13.19 -7.84
CA GLY A 331 -14.95 12.20 -7.14
C GLY A 331 -15.71 12.82 -5.97
N ASN A 332 -16.83 12.20 -5.61
CA ASN A 332 -17.60 12.56 -4.42
C ASN A 332 -17.19 11.64 -3.27
N VAL A 333 -16.27 12.14 -2.43
CA VAL A 333 -15.74 11.44 -1.27
C VAL A 333 -16.42 11.97 -0.01
N PHE A 334 -17.20 11.12 0.65
CA PHE A 334 -18.00 11.50 1.85
C PHE A 334 -17.37 11.06 3.17
N SER A 335 -16.47 10.05 3.16
CA SER A 335 -15.77 9.58 4.36
C SER A 335 -14.30 10.00 4.34
N SER A 336 -13.42 9.22 3.71
CA SER A 336 -11.98 9.50 3.68
C SER A 336 -11.38 9.22 2.31
N ILE A 337 -10.21 9.79 1.99
CA ILE A 337 -9.46 9.29 0.84
C ILE A 337 -8.75 8.00 1.21
N PHE A 338 -8.14 7.95 2.41
CA PHE A 338 -7.42 6.80 2.94
C PHE A 338 -7.96 6.40 4.31
N SER A 339 -8.30 5.12 4.46
CA SER A 339 -8.57 4.49 5.75
C SER A 339 -7.67 3.27 5.92
N ALA A 340 -6.82 3.28 6.95
CA ALA A 340 -5.96 2.14 7.24
C ALA A 340 -5.55 2.03 8.70
N ASN A 341 -4.94 0.91 9.11
CA ASN A 341 -4.27 0.87 10.41
C ASN A 341 -3.07 1.81 10.39
N ALA A 342 -2.22 1.69 9.37
CA ALA A 342 -1.04 2.52 9.20
C ALA A 342 -1.01 3.19 7.82
N ILE A 343 -0.76 4.50 7.80
CA ILE A 343 -0.63 5.31 6.59
C ILE A 343 0.77 5.94 6.56
N TYR A 344 1.54 5.64 5.53
CA TYR A 344 2.88 6.18 5.29
C TYR A 344 2.91 6.99 3.99
N ILE A 345 3.19 8.29 4.09
CA ILE A 345 3.38 9.16 2.93
C ILE A 345 4.85 9.58 2.88
N ASN A 346 5.60 8.99 1.97
CA ASN A 346 7.03 9.24 1.76
C ASN A 346 7.31 10.09 0.51
N GLY A 347 6.29 10.40 -0.28
CA GLY A 347 6.39 11.17 -1.51
C GLY A 347 5.07 11.22 -2.27
N GLY A 348 5.14 11.54 -3.56
CA GLY A 348 3.98 11.57 -4.44
C GLY A 348 3.04 12.77 -4.22
N ILE A 349 1.89 12.72 -4.88
CA ILE A 349 0.87 13.76 -4.86
C ILE A 349 -0.49 13.14 -4.58
N THR A 350 -1.21 13.63 -3.57
CA THR A 350 -2.60 13.25 -3.29
C THR A 350 -3.47 14.50 -3.38
N LYS A 351 -4.49 14.47 -4.24
CA LYS A 351 -5.46 15.55 -4.41
C LYS A 351 -6.86 15.00 -4.18
N THR A 352 -7.66 15.66 -3.36
CA THR A 352 -9.01 15.20 -3.06
C THR A 352 -9.95 16.36 -2.81
N SER A 353 -11.22 16.18 -3.21
CA SER A 353 -12.33 17.02 -2.79
C SER A 353 -13.17 16.26 -1.76
N VAL A 354 -13.41 16.87 -0.59
CA VAL A 354 -14.18 16.26 0.50
C VAL A 354 -15.53 16.94 0.57
N TYR A 355 -16.58 16.13 0.48
CA TYR A 355 -17.95 16.57 0.59
C TYR A 355 -18.47 16.27 2.00
N SER A 356 -19.34 17.12 2.52
CA SER A 356 -20.02 16.81 3.76
C SER A 356 -21.06 15.71 3.53
N ASN A 357 -21.11 14.74 4.43
CA ASN A 357 -22.30 13.90 4.54
C ASN A 357 -23.44 14.73 5.15
N LYS A 358 -24.66 14.57 4.63
CA LYS A 358 -25.84 15.35 5.02
C LYS A 358 -26.78 14.48 5.82
N ASP A 359 -27.02 14.89 7.06
CA ASP A 359 -28.23 14.52 7.80
C ASP A 359 -29.22 15.71 7.71
N ASP A 360 -30.52 15.50 7.95
CA ASP A 360 -31.59 16.50 7.74
C ASP A 360 -31.38 17.85 8.48
N THR A 361 -30.44 17.89 9.43
CA THR A 361 -30.14 19.05 10.29
C THR A 361 -28.67 19.47 10.31
N PHE A 362 -27.74 18.64 9.81
CA PHE A 362 -26.29 18.82 10.01
C PHE A 362 -25.47 18.42 8.77
N ALA A 363 -24.40 19.18 8.50
CA ALA A 363 -23.33 18.75 7.60
C ALA A 363 -22.16 18.18 8.40
N LEU A 364 -21.68 16.98 8.07
CA LEU A 364 -20.52 16.35 8.70
C LEU A 364 -19.39 16.17 7.67
N TYR A 365 -18.25 16.82 7.91
CA TYR A 365 -17.00 16.54 7.18
C TYR A 365 -16.18 15.52 7.94
N GLU A 366 -15.93 14.39 7.29
CA GLU A 366 -15.08 13.33 7.82
C GLU A 366 -13.59 13.58 7.56
N THR A 367 -12.78 12.72 8.19
CA THR A 367 -11.33 12.75 8.13
C THR A 367 -10.84 12.36 6.76
N VAL A 368 -9.83 13.06 6.21
CA VAL A 368 -9.23 12.72 4.92
C VAL A 368 -8.34 11.49 5.01
N PHE A 369 -7.38 11.47 5.95
CA PHE A 369 -6.61 10.26 6.27
C PHE A 369 -6.99 9.75 7.64
N LEU A 370 -7.61 8.57 7.68
CA LEU A 370 -8.03 7.89 8.89
C LEU A 370 -7.06 6.72 9.19
N GLY A 371 -6.17 6.93 10.15
CA GLY A 371 -5.32 5.90 10.73
C GLY A 371 -6.00 5.24 11.93
N GLN A 372 -6.01 3.91 12.03
CA GLN A 372 -6.42 3.25 13.28
C GLN A 372 -5.27 3.20 14.29
N GLU A 373 -4.03 3.20 13.80
CA GLU A 373 -2.81 3.17 14.61
C GLU A 373 -1.96 4.40 14.26
N ASP A 374 -1.39 4.45 13.06
CA ASP A 374 -0.35 5.42 12.72
C ASP A 374 -0.65 6.20 11.44
N ILE A 375 -0.34 7.50 11.46
CA ILE A 375 -0.17 8.31 10.25
C ILE A 375 1.22 8.94 10.29
N ILE A 376 2.07 8.59 9.34
CA ILE A 376 3.42 9.15 9.21
C ILE A 376 3.57 9.80 7.83
N ILE A 377 3.78 11.12 7.81
CA ILE A 377 3.99 11.91 6.60
C ILE A 377 5.44 12.42 6.62
N ASN A 378 6.29 11.81 5.83
CA ASN A 378 7.71 12.15 5.71
C ASN A 378 7.98 13.19 4.62
N ASP A 379 7.28 13.09 3.49
CA ASP A 379 7.37 14.00 2.35
C ASP A 379 6.09 13.89 1.49
N GLY A 380 6.06 14.55 0.33
CA GLY A 380 4.96 14.49 -0.63
C GLY A 380 4.12 15.76 -0.65
N THR A 381 3.09 15.77 -1.50
CA THR A 381 2.14 16.88 -1.62
C THR A 381 0.71 16.43 -1.43
N ILE A 382 0.04 16.99 -0.45
CA ILE A 382 -1.35 16.66 -0.11
C ILE A 382 -2.19 17.92 -0.33
N VAL A 383 -3.19 17.82 -1.19
CA VAL A 383 -4.14 18.90 -1.49
C VAL A 383 -5.53 18.42 -1.12
N VAL A 384 -6.13 19.07 -0.13
CA VAL A 384 -7.48 18.79 0.33
C VAL A 384 -8.36 19.99 0.02
N LYS A 385 -9.44 19.77 -0.73
CA LYS A 385 -10.45 20.79 -0.99
C LYS A 385 -11.76 20.42 -0.30
N TYR A 386 -12.16 21.17 0.72
CA TYR A 386 -13.47 21.02 1.34
C TYR A 386 -14.53 21.76 0.54
N ILE A 387 -15.57 21.04 0.14
CA ILE A 387 -16.68 21.57 -0.65
C ILE A 387 -17.80 22.03 0.28
N ASP A 388 -18.22 23.31 0.19
CA ASP A 388 -19.30 23.88 1.01
C ASP A 388 -20.58 23.03 0.98
N PRO A 389 -21.31 22.94 2.11
CA PRO A 389 -22.58 22.22 2.14
C PRO A 389 -23.64 23.03 1.39
N GLU A 390 -24.67 22.35 0.88
CA GLU A 390 -25.86 22.97 0.28
C GLU A 390 -26.51 23.99 1.24
N GLU A 391 -27.23 24.98 0.69
CA GLU A 391 -27.60 26.24 1.38
C GLU A 391 -28.56 26.14 2.60
N ASN A 392 -28.88 24.95 3.11
CA ASN A 392 -29.92 24.75 4.15
C ASN A 392 -29.46 23.99 5.42
N VAL A 393 -28.16 23.96 5.76
CA VAL A 393 -27.69 23.25 6.97
C VAL A 393 -27.65 24.15 8.22
N GLU A 394 -28.22 23.69 9.33
CA GLU A 394 -28.30 24.48 10.58
C GLU A 394 -26.94 24.56 11.30
N SER A 395 -26.14 23.49 11.25
CA SER A 395 -24.76 23.52 11.72
C SER A 395 -23.84 22.56 10.98
N VAL A 396 -22.52 22.77 11.16
CA VAL A 396 -21.46 22.06 10.46
C VAL A 396 -20.51 21.45 11.49
N TYR A 397 -20.31 20.15 11.40
CA TYR A 397 -19.34 19.39 12.18
C TYR A 397 -18.15 19.03 11.29
N VAL A 398 -16.96 19.15 11.87
CA VAL A 398 -15.70 18.96 11.17
C VAL A 398 -14.78 18.11 12.04
N ASN A 399 -14.42 16.95 11.50
CA ASN A 399 -13.33 16.13 12.01
C ASN A 399 -11.98 16.69 11.54
N PRO A 400 -10.89 16.38 12.27
CA PRO A 400 -9.55 16.73 11.80
C PRO A 400 -9.28 16.19 10.39
N THR A 401 -8.52 16.93 9.58
CA THR A 401 -8.12 16.47 8.24
C THR A 401 -7.35 15.14 8.32
N PHE A 402 -6.48 15.00 9.32
CA PHE A 402 -5.78 13.76 9.63
C PHE A 402 -6.18 13.27 11.01
N SER A 403 -6.59 12.01 11.13
CA SER A 403 -7.03 11.46 12.40
C SER A 403 -6.44 10.09 12.62
N SER A 404 -5.85 9.88 13.80
CA SER A 404 -5.36 8.57 14.22
C SER A 404 -5.78 8.21 15.64
N ARG A 405 -5.71 6.94 16.06
CA ARG A 405 -5.91 6.57 17.48
C ARG A 405 -4.61 6.53 18.27
N GLU A 406 -3.48 6.22 17.64
CA GLU A 406 -2.21 6.06 18.35
C GLU A 406 -1.22 7.19 18.05
N GLU A 407 -0.82 7.40 16.80
CA GLU A 407 0.24 8.36 16.43
C GLU A 407 -0.08 9.14 15.15
N ILE A 408 0.31 10.41 15.14
CA ILE A 408 0.40 11.24 13.92
C ILE A 408 1.74 11.96 13.94
N ASN A 409 2.60 11.68 12.95
CA ASN A 409 3.91 12.30 12.76
C ASN A 409 4.01 12.93 11.38
N ILE A 410 4.00 14.27 11.32
CA ILE A 410 4.23 15.03 10.09
C ILE A 410 5.67 15.57 10.13
N ASN A 411 6.59 14.82 9.53
CA ASN A 411 8.01 15.13 9.50
C ASN A 411 8.40 16.13 8.39
N GLY A 412 7.64 16.19 7.31
CA GLY A 412 7.89 17.03 6.13
C GLY A 412 6.70 17.08 5.16
N GLY A 413 6.95 17.49 3.91
CA GLY A 413 5.95 17.58 2.84
C GLY A 413 5.22 18.93 2.74
N ASN A 414 4.39 19.04 1.69
CA ASN A 414 3.59 20.22 1.39
C ASN A 414 2.10 19.88 1.53
N ILE A 415 1.41 20.49 2.48
CA ILE A 415 0.01 20.21 2.80
C ILE A 415 -0.81 21.47 2.55
N TYR A 416 -1.74 21.42 1.60
CA TYR A 416 -2.59 22.52 1.22
C TYR A 416 -4.05 22.19 1.55
N ILE A 417 -4.67 23.02 2.39
CA ILE A 417 -6.07 22.88 2.76
C ILE A 417 -6.87 24.04 2.21
N ILE A 418 -7.78 23.72 1.32
CA ILE A 418 -8.58 24.66 0.56
C ILE A 418 -10.00 24.60 1.08
N MET A 419 -10.47 25.70 1.67
CA MET A 419 -11.82 25.78 2.21
C MET A 419 -12.34 27.22 2.15
N SER A 420 -13.66 27.37 2.01
CA SER A 420 -14.32 28.67 2.01
C SER A 420 -14.17 29.38 3.35
N ASP A 421 -14.34 30.70 3.38
CA ASP A 421 -14.37 31.45 4.65
C ASP A 421 -15.56 31.03 5.53
N LYS A 422 -16.64 30.51 4.92
CA LYS A 422 -17.78 29.92 5.63
C LYS A 422 -17.37 28.67 6.41
N LEU A 423 -16.49 27.82 5.86
CA LEU A 423 -16.00 26.62 6.53
C LEU A 423 -14.87 26.90 7.52
N LYS A 424 -13.98 27.88 7.23
CA LYS A 424 -12.85 28.23 8.11
C LYS A 424 -13.26 28.46 9.57
N LYS A 425 -14.42 29.09 9.81
CA LYS A 425 -14.94 29.33 11.16
C LYS A 425 -15.28 28.05 11.95
N TYR A 426 -15.52 26.93 11.27
CA TYR A 426 -15.84 25.63 11.89
C TYR A 426 -14.61 24.73 12.04
N PHE A 427 -13.64 24.84 11.13
CA PHE A 427 -12.40 24.07 11.17
C PHE A 427 -11.48 24.49 12.33
N GLY A 428 -11.39 25.79 12.63
CA GLY A 428 -10.40 26.29 13.60
C GLY A 428 -9.00 25.80 13.24
N ASP A 429 -8.26 25.27 14.23
CA ASP A 429 -6.90 24.73 14.06
C ASP A 429 -6.86 23.19 13.86
N LYS A 430 -8.00 22.56 13.52
CA LYS A 430 -8.16 21.09 13.47
C LYS A 430 -7.54 20.44 12.23
N LEU A 431 -6.24 20.63 12.01
CA LEU A 431 -5.50 19.94 10.95
C LEU A 431 -5.34 18.44 11.25
N ALA A 432 -4.85 18.13 12.45
CA ALA A 432 -4.54 16.77 12.87
C ALA A 432 -5.07 16.53 14.28
N GLY A 433 -5.59 15.33 14.55
CA GLY A 433 -6.10 14.97 15.87
C GLY A 433 -5.89 13.50 16.19
N ILE A 434 -5.53 13.21 17.44
CA ILE A 434 -5.46 11.84 17.94
C ILE A 434 -6.74 11.55 18.74
N GLN A 435 -7.51 10.55 18.30
CA GLN A 435 -8.74 10.09 18.93
C GLN A 435 -8.41 9.03 19.98
N THR A 436 -8.00 9.45 21.19
CA THR A 436 -7.73 8.51 22.29
C THR A 436 -8.98 8.28 23.14
N ASN A 437 -9.30 7.01 23.42
CA ASN A 437 -10.29 6.63 24.46
C ASN A 437 -9.66 6.60 25.87
N THR A 438 -8.36 6.85 25.98
CA THR A 438 -7.59 6.83 27.21
C THR A 438 -7.32 8.24 27.73
N SER A 439 -7.11 8.37 29.04
CA SER A 439 -6.81 9.64 29.73
C SER A 439 -5.50 10.30 29.30
N ASP A 440 -4.66 9.57 28.57
CA ASP A 440 -3.36 10.04 28.08
C ASP A 440 -3.57 10.84 26.80
N LYS A 441 -3.58 12.17 26.94
CA LYS A 441 -3.63 13.10 25.81
C LYS A 441 -2.35 12.96 24.98
N LYS A 442 -2.40 12.18 23.90
CA LYS A 442 -1.37 12.19 22.86
C LYS A 442 -1.61 13.40 21.96
N THR A 443 -0.55 14.08 21.56
CA THR A 443 -0.60 15.21 20.62
C THR A 443 0.10 14.84 19.32
N PRO A 444 -0.45 15.18 18.14
CA PRO A 444 0.26 15.06 16.88
C PRO A 444 1.63 15.75 16.92
N PHE A 445 2.64 15.13 16.32
CA PHE A 445 3.92 15.78 16.06
C PHE A 445 3.91 16.42 14.68
N ILE A 446 4.24 17.71 14.60
CA ILE A 446 4.40 18.45 13.35
C ILE A 446 5.76 19.13 13.37
N SER A 447 6.63 18.68 12.48
CA SER A 447 7.98 19.21 12.28
C SER A 447 7.93 20.60 11.66
N ASN A 448 8.94 21.43 11.96
CA ASN A 448 9.14 22.73 11.31
C ASN A 448 9.52 22.63 9.82
N LYS A 449 9.78 21.41 9.32
CA LYS A 449 10.02 21.14 7.91
C LYS A 449 8.72 20.93 7.11
N ALA A 450 7.59 20.70 7.78
CA ALA A 450 6.30 20.57 7.11
C ALA A 450 5.80 21.96 6.67
N ASN A 451 5.48 22.11 5.39
CA ASN A 451 4.88 23.33 4.85
C ASN A 451 3.35 23.13 4.79
N ILE A 452 2.64 23.68 5.77
CA ILE A 452 1.17 23.60 5.84
C ILE A 452 0.58 24.97 5.55
N GLN A 453 -0.30 25.02 4.55
CA GLN A 453 -1.01 26.23 4.15
C GLN A 453 -2.51 25.99 4.10
N SER A 454 -3.30 26.91 4.65
CA SER A 454 -4.75 26.88 4.59
C SER A 454 -5.32 28.18 4.04
N GLY A 455 -6.30 28.10 3.14
CA GLY A 455 -6.82 29.28 2.47
C GLY A 455 -8.03 29.02 1.57
N SER A 456 -8.67 30.09 1.11
CA SER A 456 -9.85 30.02 0.22
C SER A 456 -9.48 30.18 -1.27
N THR A 457 -8.24 30.56 -1.57
CA THR A 457 -7.78 30.97 -2.91
C THR A 457 -6.50 30.27 -3.36
N ILE A 458 -6.14 29.13 -2.75
CA ILE A 458 -4.98 28.35 -3.17
C ILE A 458 -5.26 27.82 -4.58
N ASP A 459 -4.63 28.46 -5.57
CA ASP A 459 -4.71 28.05 -6.96
C ASP A 459 -3.87 26.80 -7.20
N ILE A 460 -4.54 25.64 -7.16
CA ILE A 460 -3.95 24.31 -7.33
C ILE A 460 -3.22 24.20 -8.68
N SER A 461 -3.64 24.94 -9.71
CA SER A 461 -3.00 24.91 -11.04
C SER A 461 -1.58 25.50 -11.05
N LYS A 462 -1.22 26.25 -9.99
CA LYS A 462 0.12 26.84 -9.79
C LYS A 462 1.02 26.01 -8.90
N VAL A 463 0.51 24.94 -8.29
CA VAL A 463 1.32 23.94 -7.58
C VAL A 463 1.96 23.04 -8.64
N LYS A 464 3.15 23.44 -9.12
CA LYS A 464 3.95 22.60 -10.01
C LYS A 464 4.83 21.67 -9.19
N CYS A 465 4.54 20.39 -9.25
CA CYS A 465 5.33 19.34 -8.63
C CYS A 465 6.03 18.52 -9.72
N SER A 466 7.32 18.27 -9.58
CA SER A 466 7.99 17.23 -10.37
C SER A 466 7.57 15.85 -9.84
N LEU A 467 7.32 14.92 -10.75
CA LEU A 467 6.98 13.52 -10.43
C LEU A 467 8.12 12.76 -9.71
N GLU A 468 9.30 13.37 -9.55
CA GLU A 468 10.54 12.77 -9.02
C GLU A 468 11.04 13.34 -7.66
N TYR A 469 10.15 13.68 -6.72
CA TYR A 469 10.42 14.11 -5.32
C TYR A 469 10.70 15.61 -5.01
N SER A 470 10.23 15.98 -3.81
CA SER A 470 10.54 17.08 -2.86
C SER A 470 10.31 18.57 -3.18
N ASP A 471 10.35 19.04 -4.43
CA ASP A 471 10.21 20.49 -4.70
C ASP A 471 8.88 20.84 -5.37
N CYS A 472 7.86 21.17 -4.57
CA CYS A 472 6.68 21.88 -5.05
C CYS A 472 6.81 23.37 -4.71
N VAL A 473 6.95 24.21 -5.72
CA VAL A 473 7.01 25.68 -5.54
C VAL A 473 5.63 26.25 -5.80
N TYR A 474 5.00 26.82 -4.77
CA TYR A 474 3.87 27.74 -4.95
C TYR A 474 4.41 29.11 -5.36
N ASP A 475 4.24 29.49 -6.64
CA ASP A 475 4.72 30.79 -7.17
C ASP A 475 3.80 31.98 -6.81
N GLY A 476 2.68 31.71 -6.14
CA GLY A 476 1.68 32.70 -5.81
C GLY A 476 2.16 33.62 -4.69
N LYS A 477 2.53 34.84 -5.05
CA LYS A 477 2.58 35.94 -4.07
C LYS A 477 1.15 36.22 -3.59
N GLU A 478 0.83 35.90 -2.34
CA GLU A 478 -0.32 36.53 -1.69
C GLU A 478 0.02 37.98 -1.36
N THR A 479 -0.67 38.92 -2.00
CA THR A 479 -0.82 40.26 -1.43
C THR A 479 -1.86 40.16 -0.32
N SER A 480 -1.41 40.31 0.93
CA SER A 480 -2.26 40.57 2.08
C SER A 480 -3.27 41.68 1.77
N ARG A 481 -4.56 41.43 2.00
CA ARG A 481 -5.53 42.48 2.33
C ARG A 481 -6.42 42.05 3.47
#